data_AF-A0A328FCE4-F1
#
_entry.id   AF-A0A328FCE4-F1
#
_cell.length_a   1.000
_cell.length_b   1.000
_cell.length_c   1.000
_cell.angle_alpha   90.00
_cell.angle_beta   90.00
_cell.angle_gamma   90.00
#
_symmetry.space_group_name_H-M   'P 1'
#
loop_
_entity.id
_entity.type
_entity.pdbx_description
1 polymer ?
#
loop_
_entity_poly.entity_id
_entity_poly.type
_entity_poly.pdbx_seq_one_letter_code
_entity_poly.pdbx_strand_id
1 'polypeptide(L)' 'MSKYKINVTVNLVECDVETDDNPIELEDGSYQFTINEHAGESIDGCETAVLKTAFPAIRKALALHMESVSKKNYSQ' A
#
# COMPACT_ATOMS: atom_id res chain seq x y z
N MET A 1 -18.00 -8.85 -20.88
CA MET A 1 -16.68 -8.32 -20.47
C MET A 1 -16.70 -8.08 -18.97
N SER A 2 -15.74 -8.64 -18.24
CA SER A 2 -15.59 -8.36 -16.81
C SER A 2 -15.15 -6.89 -16.62
N LYS A 3 -15.72 -6.21 -15.63
CA LYS A 3 -15.34 -4.85 -15.24
C LYS A 3 -14.64 -4.92 -13.89
N TYR A 4 -13.56 -4.15 -13.72
CA TYR A 4 -12.79 -4.10 -12.48
C TYR A 4 -12.78 -2.67 -11.96
N LYS A 5 -12.81 -2.51 -10.63
CA LYS A 5 -12.71 -1.22 -9.93
C LYS A 5 -11.49 -1.27 -9.03
N ILE A 6 -10.64 -0.27 -9.12
CA ILE A 6 -9.50 -0.06 -8.22
C ILE A 6 -9.80 1.19 -7.42
N ASN A 7 -9.75 1.09 -6.09
CA ASN A 7 -9.95 2.20 -5.16
C ASN A 7 -8.68 2.39 -4.35
N VAL A 8 -8.33 3.64 -4.05
CA VAL A 8 -7.20 3.99 -3.18
C VAL A 8 -7.73 4.94 -2.10
N THR A 9 -7.35 4.68 -0.85
CA THR A 9 -7.66 5.53 0.30
C THR A 9 -6.37 5.74 1.07
N VAL A 10 -6.05 6.99 1.39
CA VAL A 10 -4.84 7.37 2.12
C VAL A 10 -5.28 8.07 3.38
N ASN A 11 -4.81 7.59 4.54
CA ASN A 11 -5.10 8.15 5.85
C ASN A 11 -3.79 8.56 6.51
N LEU A 12 -3.67 9.83 6.89
CA LEU A 12 -2.58 10.34 7.70
C LEU A 12 -3.13 10.63 9.09
N VAL A 13 -2.53 10.01 10.11
CA VAL A 13 -2.93 10.13 11.50
C VAL A 13 -1.69 10.34 12.36
N GLU A 14 -1.81 11.18 13.38
CA GLU A 14 -0.77 11.35 14.39
C GLU A 14 -0.65 10.08 15.24
N CYS A 15 0.58 9.69 15.59
CA CYS A 15 0.83 8.51 16.42
C CYS A 15 2.10 8.68 17.27
N ASP A 16 2.08 8.10 18.48
CA ASP A 16 3.20 8.18 19.44
C ASP A 16 4.24 7.05 19.26
N VAL A 17 4.30 6.44 18.08
CA VAL A 17 5.18 5.29 17.80
C VAL A 17 6.51 5.79 17.24
N GLU A 18 7.61 5.09 17.54
CA GLU A 18 8.91 5.41 16.94
C GLU A 18 8.87 5.27 15.41
N THR A 19 9.67 6.09 14.74
CA THR A 19 9.76 6.06 13.28
C THR A 19 10.41 4.79 12.79
N ASP A 20 9.87 4.25 11.71
CA ASP A 20 10.46 3.09 11.03
C ASP A 20 11.26 3.55 9.80
N ASP A 21 12.26 2.75 9.41
CA ASP A 21 13.01 2.98 8.18
C ASP A 21 12.23 2.51 6.94
N ASN A 22 11.30 1.55 7.11
CA ASN A 22 10.55 0.92 6.03
C ASN A 22 9.08 0.70 6.40
N PRO A 23 8.17 0.69 5.40
CA PRO A 23 6.78 0.28 5.62
C PRO A 23 6.69 -1.15 6.15
N ILE A 24 5.80 -1.36 7.11
CA ILE A 24 5.47 -2.67 7.67
C ILE A 24 4.17 -3.20 7.06
N GLU A 25 4.11 -4.50 6.81
CA GLU A 25 2.87 -5.18 6.43
C GLU A 25 2.12 -5.61 7.69
N LEU A 26 0.83 -5.26 7.78
CA LEU A 26 -0.07 -5.66 8.85
C LEU A 26 -0.73 -7.02 8.54
N GLU A 27 -1.30 -7.65 9.56
CA GLU A 27 -1.95 -8.98 9.43
C GLU A 27 -3.11 -9.00 8.44
N ASP A 28 -3.76 -7.84 8.21
CA ASP A 28 -4.85 -7.68 7.24
C ASP A 28 -4.36 -7.45 5.79
N GLY A 29 -3.05 -7.43 5.58
CA GLY A 29 -2.40 -7.20 4.29
C GLY A 29 -2.30 -5.73 3.88
N SER A 30 -2.70 -4.80 4.76
CA SER A 30 -2.43 -3.38 4.58
C SER A 30 -0.98 -3.06 4.96
N TYR A 31 -0.48 -1.92 4.48
CA TYR A 31 0.87 -1.44 4.78
C TYR A 31 0.77 -0.13 5.54
N GLN A 32 1.59 0.01 6.57
CA GLN A 32 1.72 1.21 7.38
C GLN A 32 3.16 1.69 7.36
N PHE A 33 3.37 3.00 7.45
CA PHE A 33 4.70 3.57 7.55
C PHE A 33 4.68 4.77 8.49
N THR A 34 5.49 4.70 9.54
CA THR A 34 5.63 5.75 10.55
C THR A 34 6.75 6.69 10.15
N ILE A 35 6.44 7.97 9.99
CA ILE A 35 7.40 9.02 9.63
C ILE A 35 7.55 10.03 10.77
N ASN A 36 8.68 10.74 10.79
CA ASN A 36 8.88 11.81 11.78
C ASN A 36 7.96 13.02 11.52
N GLU A 37 7.83 13.88 12.52
CA GLU A 37 7.06 15.12 12.48
C GLU A 37 7.42 15.99 11.27
N HIS A 38 8.71 16.22 11.01
CA HIS A 38 9.16 17.03 9.88
C HIS A 38 8.67 16.51 8.51
N ALA A 39 8.66 15.18 8.33
CA ALA A 39 8.13 14.56 7.13
C ALA A 39 6.59 14.58 7.09
N GLY A 40 5.93 14.48 8.25
CA GLY A 40 4.47 14.59 8.39
C GLY A 40 3.93 16.01 8.14
N GLU A 41 4.75 17.03 8.33
CA GLU A 41 4.40 18.44 8.08
C GLU A 41 4.80 18.94 6.67
N SER A 42 5.39 18.08 5.84
CA SER A 42 5.82 18.40 4.48
C SER A 42 5.05 17.59 3.43
N ILE A 43 4.60 18.26 2.37
CA ILE A 43 3.94 17.60 1.23
C ILE A 43 4.87 16.56 0.61
N ASP A 44 6.13 16.91 0.35
CA ASP A 44 7.10 16.01 -0.27
C ASP A 44 7.42 14.80 0.63
N GLY A 45 7.47 15.04 1.95
CA GLY A 45 7.68 14.02 2.96
C GLY A 45 6.52 13.02 2.99
N CYS A 46 5.29 13.53 3.07
CA CYS A 46 4.07 12.74 3.02
C CYS A 46 3.94 11.97 1.70
N GLU A 47 4.21 12.59 0.55
CA GLU A 47 4.13 11.95 -0.76
C GLU A 47 5.14 10.79 -0.86
N THR A 48 6.38 11.04 -0.45
CA THR A 48 7.42 10.01 -0.41
C THR A 48 7.01 8.83 0.48
N ALA A 49 6.46 9.12 1.67
CA ALA A 49 5.99 8.11 2.61
C ALA A 49 4.85 7.26 2.02
N VAL A 50 3.85 7.92 1.41
CA VAL A 50 2.71 7.26 0.77
C VAL A 50 3.19 6.38 -0.38
N LEU A 51 4.07 6.86 -1.25
CA LEU A 51 4.59 6.08 -2.37
C LEU A 51 5.39 4.85 -1.91
N LYS A 52 6.26 5.03 -0.91
CA LYS A 52 7.01 3.91 -0.30
C LYS A 52 6.08 2.84 0.26
N THR A 53 5.01 3.26 0.94
CA THR A 53 4.03 2.38 1.57
C THR A 53 3.13 1.69 0.55
N ALA A 54 2.67 2.43 -0.46
CA ALA A 54 1.71 1.94 -1.44
C ALA A 54 2.35 0.99 -2.47
N PHE A 55 3.63 1.18 -2.82
CA PHE A 55 4.29 0.35 -3.82
C PHE A 55 4.22 -1.17 -3.54
N PRO A 56 4.64 -1.68 -2.36
CA PRO A 56 4.54 -3.10 -2.06
C PRO A 56 3.09 -3.60 -2.04
N ALA A 57 2.16 -2.80 -1.50
CA ALA A 57 0.73 -3.12 -1.47
C ALA A 57 0.15 -3.33 -2.88
N ILE A 58 0.39 -2.37 -3.78
CA ILE A 58 -0.05 -2.41 -5.17
C ILE A 58 0.56 -3.63 -5.88
N ARG A 59 1.88 -3.83 -5.72
CA ARG A 59 2.59 -4.91 -6.40
C ARG A 59 2.03 -6.28 -6.01
N LYS A 60 1.79 -6.50 -4.71
CA LYS A 60 1.22 -7.74 -4.17
C LYS A 60 -0.21 -7.97 -4.67
N ALA A 61 -1.08 -6.96 -4.56
CA ALA A 61 -2.48 -7.07 -5.00
C ALA A 61 -2.60 -7.40 -6.50
N LEU A 62 -1.81 -6.74 -7.34
CA LEU A 62 -1.79 -7.01 -8.78
C LEU A 62 -1.27 -8.41 -9.10
N ALA A 63 -0.21 -8.87 -8.42
CA ALA A 63 0.34 -10.20 -8.62
C ALA A 63 -0.69 -11.30 -8.30
N LEU A 64 -1.37 -11.19 -7.15
CA LEU A 64 -2.43 -12.13 -6.74
C LEU A 64 -3.60 -12.13 -7.73
N HIS A 65 -4.00 -10.94 -8.22
CA HIS A 65 -5.05 -10.86 -9.21
C HIS A 65 -4.67 -11.55 -10.53
N MET A 66 -3.45 -11.29 -11.04
CA MET A 66 -2.95 -11.93 -12.27
C MET A 66 -2.80 -13.44 -12.13
N GLU A 67 -2.41 -13.94 -10.95
CA GLU A 67 -2.37 -15.36 -10.65
C GLU A 67 -3.77 -15.98 -10.73
N SER A 68 -4.77 -15.32 -10.12
CA SER A 68 -6.17 -15.78 -10.18
C SER A 68 -6.73 -15.77 -11.60
N VAL A 69 -6.45 -14.72 -12.37
CA VAL A 69 -6.83 -14.63 -13.79
C VAL A 69 -6.19 -15.76 -14.60
N SER A 70 -4.90 -16.03 -14.39
CA SER A 70 -4.18 -17.10 -15.08
C SER A 70 -4.78 -18.47 -14.77
N LYS A 71 -5.04 -18.80 -13.49
CA LYS A 71 -5.66 -20.07 -13.09
C LYS A 71 -7.05 -20.27 -13.69
N LYS A 72 -7.84 -19.20 -13.82
CA LYS A 72 -9.16 -19.24 -14.48
C LYS A 72 -9.05 -19.55 -15.98
N ASN A 73 -8.02 -19.05 -16.65
CA ASN A 73 -7.82 -19.31 -18.08
C ASN A 73 -7.29 -20.73 -18.37
N TYR A 74 -6.62 -21.39 -17.42
CA TYR A 74 -6.15 -22.78 -17.55
C TYR A 74 -7.22 -23.83 -17.23
N SER A 75 -8.35 -23.43 -16.63
CA SER A 75 -9.44 -24.32 -16.23
C SER A 75 -10.66 -24.25 -17.18
N GLN A 76 -10.51 -23.57 -18.32
CA GLN A 76 -11.49 -23.53 -19.42
C GLN A 76 -11.00 -24.30 -20.64
#